data_AF-A0A3C2AAI8-F1
#
_entry.id   AF-A0A3C2AAI8-F1
#
_cell.length_a   1.000
_cell.length_b   1.000
_cell.length_c   1.000
_cell.angle_alpha   90.00
_cell.angle_beta   90.00
_cell.angle_gamma   90.00
#
_symmetry.space_group_name_H-M   'P 1'
#
loop_
_entity.id
_entity.type
_entity.pdbx_description
1 polymer ?
#
loop_
_entity_poly.entity_id
_entity_poly.type
_entity_poly.pdbx_seq_one_letter_code
_entity_poly.pdbx_strand_id
1 'polypeptide(L)' 'MEGGMGADLSSVRVHTDSQAVQMSQDIGAKAFTHGSDIYFNEGQ' A
#
# COMPACT_ATOMS: atom_id res chain seq x y z
N MET A 1 -15.32 4.88 -14.16
CA MET A 1 -15.46 4.46 -12.75
C MET A 1 -14.35 5.14 -11.98
N GLU A 2 -14.55 6.40 -11.60
CA GLU A 2 -13.68 7.13 -10.66
C GLU A 2 -14.55 7.36 -9.42
N GLY A 3 -14.78 6.27 -8.70
CA GLY A 3 -15.75 6.21 -7.60
C GLY A 3 -15.03 5.84 -6.32
N GLY A 4 -14.63 6.85 -5.57
CA GLY A 4 -14.08 6.67 -4.23
C GLY A 4 -13.10 7.78 -3.88
N MET A 5 -13.61 8.83 -3.24
CA MET A 5 -12.86 10.01 -2.77
C MET A 5 -12.45 10.96 -3.90
N GLY A 6 -12.97 12.19 -3.89
CA GLY A 6 -12.57 13.29 -4.79
C GLY A 6 -11.16 13.82 -4.48
N ALA A 7 -10.23 12.93 -4.12
CA ALA A 7 -8.84 13.21 -3.83
C ALA A 7 -7.99 12.78 -5.03
N ASP A 8 -6.97 13.58 -5.34
CA ASP A 8 -6.01 13.22 -6.38
C ASP A 8 -5.13 12.06 -5.91
N LEU A 9 -5.32 10.88 -6.48
CA LEU A 9 -4.53 9.69 -6.19
C LEU A 9 -3.30 9.56 -7.10
N SER A 10 -3.02 10.57 -7.94
CA SER A 10 -1.90 10.52 -8.89
C SER A 10 -0.54 10.41 -8.20
N SER A 11 -0.46 10.89 -6.95
CA SER A 11 0.73 10.78 -6.10
C SER A 11 0.85 9.47 -5.32
N VAL A 12 -0.21 8.64 -5.32
CA VAL A 12 -0.23 7.40 -4.54
C VAL A 12 0.57 6.33 -5.27
N ARG A 13 1.45 5.65 -4.52
CA ARG A 13 2.24 4.52 -5.03
C ARG A 13 1.88 3.26 -4.28
N VAL A 14 1.83 2.16 -5.00
CA VAL A 14 1.51 0.85 -4.44
C VAL A 14 2.73 -0.05 -4.58
N HIS A 15 3.17 -0.60 -3.45
CA HIS A 15 4.31 -1.51 -3.35
C HIS A 15 3.79 -2.89 -2.95
N THR A 16 4.07 -3.86 -3.80
CA THR A 16 3.73 -5.28 -3.62
C THR A 16 4.96 -6.18 -3.80
N ASP A 17 6.13 -5.57 -3.90
CA ASP A 17 7.41 -6.26 -4.02
C ASP A 17 7.88 -6.84 -2.68
N SER A 18 8.97 -7.61 -2.74
CA SER A 18 9.49 -8.34 -1.58
C SER A 18 9.85 -7.44 -0.38
N GLN A 19 10.23 -6.17 -0.60
CA GLN A 19 10.49 -5.25 0.52
C GLN A 19 9.18 -4.87 1.20
N ALA A 20 8.13 -4.54 0.44
CA ALA A 20 6.80 -4.25 0.97
C ALA A 20 6.22 -5.41 1.78
N VAL A 21 6.39 -6.63 1.25
CA VAL A 21 5.98 -7.88 1.90
C VAL A 21 6.73 -8.06 3.22
N GLN A 22 8.06 -7.91 3.23
CA GLN A 22 8.87 -8.07 4.44
C GLN A 22 8.52 -7.03 5.51
N MET A 23 8.36 -5.76 5.12
CA MET A 23 7.95 -4.69 6.05
C MET A 23 6.56 -4.95 6.62
N SER A 24 5.62 -5.42 5.80
CA SER A 24 4.27 -5.75 6.24
C SER A 24 4.26 -6.93 7.22
N GLN A 25 5.12 -7.94 7.01
CA GLN A 25 5.29 -9.06 7.94
C GLN A 25 5.92 -8.62 9.27
N ASP A 26 6.93 -7.75 9.24
CA ASP A 26 7.64 -7.27 10.43
C ASP A 26 6.69 -6.57 11.41
N ILE A 27 5.77 -5.76 10.89
CA ILE A 27 4.75 -5.08 11.69
C ILE A 27 3.48 -5.92 11.90
N GLY A 28 3.41 -7.13 11.35
CA GLY A 28 2.25 -8.03 11.45
C GLY A 28 0.98 -7.51 10.75
N ALA A 29 1.12 -6.70 9.70
CA ALA A 29 0.01 -6.12 8.96
C ALA A 29 -0.24 -6.82 7.62
N LYS A 30 -1.48 -6.76 7.14
CA LYS A 30 -1.84 -7.15 5.76
C LYS A 30 -1.44 -6.09 4.74
N ALA A 31 -1.53 -4.83 5.14
CA ALA A 31 -1.02 -3.70 4.40
C ALA A 31 -0.83 -2.52 5.36
N PHE A 32 0.05 -1.60 5.02
CA PHE A 32 0.21 -0.35 5.75
C PHE A 32 0.51 0.81 4.80
N THR A 33 0.30 2.03 5.26
CA THR A 33 0.56 3.26 4.50
C THR A 33 1.72 4.03 5.12
N HIS A 34 2.57 4.59 4.27
CA HIS A 34 3.61 5.54 4.67
C HIS A 34 3.58 6.74 3.73
N GLY A 35 3.09 7.89 4.21
CA GLY A 35 2.87 9.05 3.35
C GLY A 35 1.83 8.75 2.26
N SER A 36 2.22 8.89 1.00
CA SER A 36 1.39 8.54 -0.17
C SER A 36 1.64 7.12 -0.68
N ASP A 37 2.47 6.33 -0.01
CA ASP A 37 2.83 4.98 -0.43
C ASP A 37 2.01 3.94 0.37
N ILE A 38 1.53 2.91 -0.32
CA ILE A 38 0.80 1.79 0.23
C ILE A 38 1.64 0.54 0.04
N TYR A 39 1.86 -0.21 1.10
CA TYR A 39 2.67 -1.43 1.12
C TYR A 39 1.75 -2.60 1.45
N PHE A 40 1.73 -3.61 0.60
CA PHE A 40 0.93 -4.82 0.79
C PHE A 40 1.79 -6.00 1.20
N ASN A 41 1.21 -6.86 2.03
CA ASN A 41 1.76 -8.17 2.34
C ASN A 41 1.50 -9.16 1.19
N GLU A 42 2.13 -10.32 1.26
CA GLU A 42 2.00 -11.36 0.25
C GLU A 42 0.54 -11.81 0.10
N GLY A 43 0.04 -11.82 -1.14
CA GLY A 43 -1.30 -12.30 -1.48
C GLY A 43 -2.45 -11.35 -1.10
N GLN A 44 -2.22 -10.04 -1.03
CA GLN A 44 -3.25 -9.00 -0.89
C GLN A 44 -3.52 -8.25 -2.20
#